data_AF-A0AAD5X2X5-F1
#
_entry.id   AF-A0AAD5X2X5-F1
#
_cell.length_a   1.000
_cell.length_b   1.000
_cell.length_c   1.000
_cell.angle_alpha   90.00
_cell.angle_beta   90.00
_cell.angle_gamma   90.00
#
_symmetry.space_group_name_H-M   'P 1'
#
loop_
_entity.id
_entity.type
_entity.pdbx_description
1 polymer ?
#
loop_
_entity_poly.entity_id
_entity_poly.type
_entity_poly.pdbx_seq_one_letter_code
_entity_poly.pdbx_strand_id
1 'polypeptide(L)'
;MGLFRLPGGGALNDVYKKFIRDRCNVDIEPIAKDPLALSTFLKRVLASIAGGFLPLVLAVEDPKQYDEETLVDLIIAGLRSMGTPHLAVLFAVIRYFKETLLLDEYTQITKQSPLALGNLFPTPFFRLAIGDDYMIAGKRNADAAAVIKLLIERGDHIMAAVGPLNPARIPSPPPAPLKQKPPVQHPEPPQRNQSLVAVTDSAATLHTSSVDSIIDSSGVGKRRRLRKVRFFRCCCGRAQED
;
A
#
# COMPACT_ATOMS: atom_id res chain seq x y z
N MET A 1 6.05 -7.01 26.10
CA MET A 1 5.16 -7.61 25.09
C MET A 1 4.86 -6.52 24.05
N GLY A 2 4.95 -6.80 22.75
CA GLY A 2 5.03 -5.78 21.70
C GLY A 2 4.05 -5.99 20.54
N LEU A 3 3.86 -4.96 19.70
CA LEU A 3 3.02 -5.00 18.49
C LEU A 3 3.46 -6.19 17.60
N PHE A 4 2.54 -6.83 16.88
CA PHE A 4 2.80 -8.05 16.10
C PHE A 4 3.17 -9.32 16.87
N ARG A 5 3.69 -9.24 18.10
CA ARG A 5 4.03 -10.43 18.89
C ARG A 5 2.81 -11.00 19.61
N LEU A 6 2.00 -10.12 20.21
CA LEU A 6 0.79 -10.54 20.92
C LEU A 6 -0.36 -10.80 19.94
N PRO A 7 -1.17 -11.86 20.16
CA PRO A 7 -2.42 -12.02 19.44
C PRO A 7 -3.44 -10.98 19.90
N GLY A 8 -4.15 -10.38 18.95
CA GLY A 8 -5.34 -9.59 19.23
C GLY A 8 -6.57 -10.45 19.48
N GLY A 9 -7.51 -9.94 20.27
CA GLY A 9 -8.75 -10.64 20.64
C GLY A 9 -9.99 -10.10 19.92
N GLY A 10 -11.15 -10.36 20.52
CA GLY A 10 -12.44 -9.77 20.12
C GLY A 10 -12.96 -10.25 18.76
N ALA A 11 -13.52 -9.33 17.98
CA ALA A 11 -14.17 -9.59 16.70
C ALA A 11 -13.21 -9.97 15.54
N LEU A 12 -11.92 -10.14 15.82
CA LEU A 12 -10.89 -10.43 14.81
C LEU A 12 -11.22 -11.61 13.91
N ASN A 13 -11.68 -12.72 14.48
CA ASN A 13 -12.01 -13.91 13.69
C ASN A 13 -13.17 -13.66 12.73
N ASP A 14 -14.17 -12.90 13.15
CA ASP A 14 -15.34 -12.60 12.32
C ASP A 14 -15.01 -11.60 11.22
N VAL A 15 -14.23 -10.56 11.53
CA VAL A 15 -13.72 -9.60 10.54
C VAL A 15 -12.82 -10.32 9.52
N TYR A 16 -11.95 -11.23 9.96
CA TYR A 16 -11.10 -12.02 9.07
C TYR A 16 -11.89 -12.97 8.17
N LYS A 17 -12.89 -13.68 8.71
CA LYS A 17 -13.79 -14.53 7.89
C LYS A 17 -14.52 -13.71 6.84
N LYS A 18 -15.07 -12.54 7.22
CA LYS A 18 -15.67 -11.58 6.27
C LYS A 18 -14.65 -11.14 5.22
N PHE A 19 -13.39 -10.89 5.61
CA PHE A 19 -12.33 -10.53 4.66
C PHE A 19 -12.06 -11.60 3.62
N ILE A 20 -11.94 -12.86 4.02
CA ILE A 20 -11.72 -13.95 3.07
C ILE A 20 -12.89 -14.09 2.08
N ARG A 21 -14.12 -13.85 2.55
CA ARG A 21 -15.34 -13.93 1.72
C ARG A 21 -15.55 -12.72 0.81
N ASP A 22 -15.46 -11.51 1.36
CA ASP A 22 -15.96 -10.27 0.75
C ASP A 22 -14.83 -9.35 0.24
N ARG A 23 -13.57 -9.62 0.62
CA ARG A 23 -12.34 -8.93 0.21
C ARG A 23 -12.39 -7.40 0.35
N CYS A 24 -12.88 -6.72 -0.70
CA CYS A 24 -12.88 -5.27 -0.88
C CYS A 24 -13.90 -4.54 0.06
N ASN A 25 -14.90 -5.22 0.65
CA ASN A 25 -16.01 -4.59 1.38
C ASN A 25 -16.08 -4.92 2.88
N VAL A 26 -14.92 -5.01 3.54
CA VAL A 26 -14.88 -5.49 4.94
C VAL A 26 -14.84 -4.31 5.90
N ASP A 27 -15.79 -4.30 6.82
CA ASP A 27 -15.78 -3.38 7.95
C ASP A 27 -14.74 -3.82 8.99
N ILE A 28 -13.70 -2.98 9.14
CA ILE A 28 -12.63 -3.15 10.11
C ILE A 28 -12.86 -2.35 11.40
N GLU A 29 -13.90 -1.51 11.47
CA GLU A 29 -14.22 -0.71 12.65
C GLU A 29 -14.30 -1.55 13.95
N PRO A 30 -14.85 -2.80 13.94
CA PRO A 30 -14.90 -3.65 15.14
C PRO A 30 -13.53 -3.97 15.75
N ILE A 31 -12.46 -3.93 14.96
CA ILE A 31 -11.09 -4.18 15.42
C ILE A 31 -10.20 -2.93 15.41
N ALA A 32 -10.67 -1.81 14.85
CA ALA A 32 -9.85 -0.62 14.60
C ALA A 32 -9.30 0.04 15.89
N LYS A 33 -9.97 -0.16 17.03
CA LYS A 33 -9.54 0.38 18.33
C LYS A 33 -8.52 -0.51 19.05
N ASP A 34 -8.29 -1.72 18.56
CA ASP A 34 -7.32 -2.67 19.13
C ASP A 34 -6.13 -2.83 18.17
N PRO A 35 -4.98 -2.18 18.45
CA PRO A 35 -3.77 -2.33 17.64
C PRO A 35 -3.26 -3.78 17.55
N LEU A 36 -3.50 -4.61 18.57
CA LEU A 36 -3.12 -6.02 18.55
C LEU A 36 -4.02 -6.81 17.59
N ALA A 37 -5.32 -6.49 17.54
CA ALA A 37 -6.24 -7.07 16.56
C ALA A 37 -5.88 -6.64 15.14
N LEU A 38 -5.59 -5.36 14.89
CA LEU A 38 -5.16 -4.88 13.58
C LEU A 38 -3.84 -5.52 13.11
N SER A 39 -2.84 -5.60 13.98
CA SER A 39 -1.56 -6.23 13.66
C SER A 39 -1.70 -7.74 13.40
N THR A 40 -2.55 -8.42 14.16
CA THR A 40 -2.85 -9.84 13.93
C THR A 40 -3.65 -10.04 12.64
N PHE A 41 -4.59 -9.16 12.34
CA PHE A 41 -5.36 -9.17 11.09
C PHE A 41 -4.42 -9.03 9.89
N LEU A 42 -3.52 -8.03 9.89
CA LEU A 42 -2.53 -7.83 8.82
C LEU A 42 -1.67 -9.08 8.58
N LYS A 43 -1.12 -9.68 9.65
CA LYS A 43 -0.33 -10.93 9.55
C LYS A 43 -1.14 -12.06 8.90
N ARG A 44 -2.41 -12.22 9.28
CA ARG A 44 -3.28 -13.26 8.71
C ARG A 44 -3.62 -12.97 7.25
N VAL A 45 -3.87 -11.73 6.89
CA VAL A 45 -4.13 -11.33 5.50
C VAL A 45 -2.93 -11.67 4.62
N LEU A 46 -1.72 -11.31 5.03
CA LEU A 46 -0.49 -11.65 4.29
C LEU A 46 -0.29 -13.17 4.19
N ALA A 47 -0.46 -13.89 5.29
CA ALA A 47 -0.36 -15.36 5.32
C ALA A 47 -1.43 -16.07 4.48
N SER A 48 -2.54 -15.40 4.15
CA SER A 48 -3.63 -15.96 3.34
C SER A 48 -3.37 -15.95 1.83
N ILE A 49 -2.30 -15.29 1.38
CA ILE A 49 -1.96 -15.18 -0.03
C ILE A 49 -1.43 -16.54 -0.50
N ALA A 50 -2.14 -17.14 -1.46
CA ALA A 50 -1.81 -18.46 -1.96
C ALA A 50 -0.41 -18.46 -2.62
N GLY A 51 0.47 -19.33 -2.12
CA GLY A 51 1.85 -19.44 -2.62
C GLY A 51 2.87 -18.64 -1.82
N GLY A 52 2.43 -17.89 -0.81
CA GLY A 52 3.27 -16.94 -0.09
C GLY A 52 3.21 -15.57 -0.76
N PHE A 53 3.41 -14.53 0.03
CA PHE A 53 3.43 -13.17 -0.47
C PHE A 53 4.70 -12.88 -1.29
N LEU A 54 5.82 -13.43 -0.85
CA LEU A 54 7.09 -13.45 -1.57
C LEU A 54 7.32 -14.85 -2.17
N PRO A 55 7.78 -14.94 -3.43
CA PRO A 55 8.18 -16.21 -4.02
C PRO A 55 9.35 -16.82 -3.25
N LEU A 56 9.39 -18.14 -3.15
CA LEU A 56 10.48 -18.89 -2.52
C LEU A 56 11.85 -18.58 -3.13
N VAL A 57 11.90 -18.12 -4.39
CA VAL A 57 13.15 -17.69 -5.04
C VAL A 57 13.85 -16.53 -4.31
N LEU A 58 13.10 -15.76 -3.50
CA LEU A 58 13.66 -14.71 -2.64
C LEU A 58 14.14 -15.23 -1.28
N ALA A 59 13.78 -16.45 -0.89
CA ALA A 59 14.39 -17.14 0.23
C ALA A 59 15.73 -17.71 -0.26
N VAL A 60 16.72 -16.81 -0.40
CA VAL A 60 18.10 -17.16 -0.75
C VAL A 60 18.53 -18.33 0.12
N GLU A 61 18.91 -19.44 -0.52
CA GLU A 61 19.36 -20.62 0.22
C GLU A 61 20.67 -20.27 0.93
N ASP A 62 20.67 -20.41 2.25
CA ASP A 62 21.84 -20.14 3.10
C ASP A 62 22.41 -18.71 2.94
N PRO A 63 21.65 -17.67 3.32
CA PRO A 63 22.05 -16.27 3.15
C PRO A 63 23.34 -15.93 3.90
N LYS A 64 23.77 -16.77 4.85
CA LYS A 64 25.02 -16.62 5.62
C LYS A 64 26.28 -16.83 4.77
N GLN A 65 26.16 -17.42 3.58
CA GLN A 65 27.30 -17.65 2.69
C GLN A 65 27.68 -16.41 1.88
N TYR A 66 26.78 -15.42 1.80
CA TYR A 66 26.97 -14.19 1.05
C TYR A 66 27.31 -13.05 2.00
N ASP A 67 28.12 -12.10 1.55
CA ASP A 67 28.21 -10.81 2.22
C ASP A 67 26.89 -10.03 2.08
N GLU A 68 26.70 -9.02 2.93
CA GLU A 68 25.44 -8.27 3.00
C GLU A 68 25.09 -7.59 1.66
N GLU A 69 26.05 -7.01 0.95
CA GLU A 69 25.79 -6.30 -0.31
C GLU A 69 25.40 -7.28 -1.42
N THR A 70 26.10 -8.41 -1.53
CA THR A 70 25.71 -9.48 -2.46
C THR A 70 24.30 -9.99 -2.15
N LEU A 71 23.94 -10.13 -0.87
CA LEU A 71 22.59 -10.55 -0.49
C LEU A 71 21.54 -9.50 -0.86
N VAL A 72 21.84 -8.21 -0.69
CA VAL A 72 20.98 -7.10 -1.13
C VAL A 72 20.76 -7.16 -2.65
N ASP A 73 21.81 -7.38 -3.43
CA ASP A 73 21.73 -7.47 -4.89
C ASP A 73 20.87 -8.66 -5.35
N LEU A 74 21.03 -9.82 -4.70
CA LEU A 74 20.19 -11.00 -4.95
C LEU A 74 18.71 -10.73 -4.64
N ILE A 75 18.43 -10.04 -3.52
CA ILE A 75 17.06 -9.61 -3.17
C ILE A 75 16.51 -8.67 -4.24
N ILE A 76 17.27 -7.65 -4.67
CA ILE A 76 16.84 -6.71 -5.72
C ILE A 76 16.53 -7.45 -7.02
N ALA A 77 17.41 -8.38 -7.43
CA ALA A 77 17.21 -9.19 -8.63
C ALA A 77 15.92 -10.02 -8.55
N GLY A 78 15.67 -10.69 -7.43
CA GLY A 78 14.44 -11.44 -7.21
C GLY A 78 13.20 -10.56 -7.19
N LEU A 79 13.26 -9.37 -6.56
CA LEU A 79 12.14 -8.42 -6.54
C LEU A 79 11.81 -7.89 -7.93
N ARG A 80 12.80 -7.67 -8.80
CA ARG A 80 12.57 -7.24 -10.19
C ARG A 80 11.79 -8.26 -11.03
N SER A 81 11.78 -9.54 -10.64
CA SER A 81 10.96 -10.57 -11.28
C SER A 81 9.50 -10.59 -10.82
N MET A 82 9.15 -9.82 -9.77
CA MET A 82 7.81 -9.80 -9.21
C MET A 82 6.89 -8.82 -9.94
N GLY A 83 5.60 -9.16 -10.03
CA GLY A 83 4.58 -8.26 -10.57
C GLY A 83 4.40 -7.02 -9.71
N THR A 84 4.13 -5.87 -10.35
CA THR A 84 3.93 -4.56 -9.70
C THR A 84 2.97 -4.59 -8.51
N PRO A 85 1.84 -5.34 -8.51
CA PRO A 85 0.94 -5.39 -7.36
C PRO A 85 1.60 -5.99 -6.11
N HIS A 86 2.41 -7.03 -6.27
CA HIS A 86 3.11 -7.66 -5.13
C HIS A 86 4.18 -6.72 -4.58
N LEU A 87 4.96 -6.08 -5.46
CA LEU A 87 5.94 -5.09 -5.03
C LEU A 87 5.29 -3.91 -4.30
N ALA A 88 4.11 -3.46 -4.75
CA ALA A 88 3.38 -2.37 -4.10
C ALA A 88 2.97 -2.70 -2.67
N VAL A 89 2.42 -3.90 -2.47
CA VAL A 89 2.09 -4.38 -1.12
C VAL A 89 3.35 -4.54 -0.27
N LEU A 90 4.45 -5.05 -0.85
CA LEU A 90 5.68 -5.32 -0.12
C LEU A 90 6.26 -4.00 0.40
N PHE A 91 6.39 -3.04 -0.50
CA PHE A 91 6.96 -1.73 -0.18
C PHE A 91 6.08 -0.97 0.80
N ALA A 92 4.75 -1.11 0.72
CA ALA A 92 3.85 -0.56 1.73
C ALA A 92 4.07 -1.18 3.11
N VAL A 93 4.23 -2.50 3.20
CA VAL A 93 4.48 -3.20 4.47
C VAL A 93 5.86 -2.85 5.03
N ILE A 94 6.91 -2.87 4.21
CA ILE A 94 8.28 -2.51 4.63
C ILE A 94 8.33 -1.05 5.10
N ARG A 95 7.70 -0.11 4.38
CA ARG A 95 7.61 1.29 4.82
C ARG A 95 6.90 1.41 6.16
N TYR A 96 5.78 0.71 6.34
CA TYR A 96 5.06 0.68 7.60
C TYR A 96 5.93 0.13 8.76
N PHE A 97 6.72 -0.92 8.52
CA PHE A 97 7.67 -1.43 9.52
C PHE A 97 8.73 -0.38 9.87
N LYS A 98 9.30 0.28 8.87
CA LYS A 98 10.27 1.36 9.11
C LYS A 98 9.66 2.50 9.91
N GLU A 99 8.46 2.95 9.56
CA GLU A 99 7.73 3.98 10.34
C GLU A 99 7.47 3.55 11.79
N THR A 100 7.16 2.26 12.01
CA THR A 100 6.98 1.69 13.35
C THR A 100 8.28 1.70 14.16
N LEU A 101 9.44 1.66 13.49
CA LEU A 101 10.78 1.64 14.10
C LEU A 101 11.41 3.03 14.26
N LEU A 102 11.07 3.99 13.40
CA LEU A 102 11.72 5.32 13.30
C LEU A 102 11.35 6.29 14.43
N LEU A 103 10.32 6.01 15.20
CA LEU A 103 9.93 6.87 16.30
C LEU A 103 10.55 6.27 17.57
N ASP A 104 11.67 6.83 18.03
CA ASP A 104 12.40 6.38 19.23
C ASP A 104 11.49 6.23 20.48
N GLU A 105 10.46 7.07 20.58
CA GLU A 105 9.42 6.98 21.61
C GLU A 105 8.58 5.69 21.48
N TYR A 106 8.32 5.23 20.25
CA TYR A 106 7.57 4.01 19.98
C TYR A 106 8.42 2.75 20.03
N THR A 107 9.74 2.78 19.88
CA THR A 107 10.57 1.57 20.05
C THR A 107 10.51 1.08 21.50
N GLN A 108 10.45 2.00 22.47
CA GLN A 108 10.22 1.67 23.88
C GLN A 108 8.81 1.10 24.14
N ILE A 109 7.80 1.57 23.40
CA ILE A 109 6.39 1.17 23.54
C ILE A 109 6.10 -0.14 22.79
N THR A 110 6.46 -0.21 21.51
CA THR A 110 6.24 -1.35 20.62
C THR A 110 7.19 -2.51 20.91
N LYS A 111 8.36 -2.23 21.49
CA LYS A 111 9.42 -3.21 21.79
C LYS A 111 9.79 -4.05 20.56
N GLN A 112 9.78 -3.42 19.40
CA GLN A 112 10.15 -4.04 18.13
C GLN A 112 11.52 -3.57 17.66
N SER A 113 12.24 -4.48 17.02
CA SER A 113 13.47 -4.22 16.28
C SER A 113 13.35 -4.85 14.89
N PRO A 114 14.20 -4.48 13.92
CA PRO A 114 14.25 -5.16 12.63
C PRO A 114 14.38 -6.68 12.78
N LEU A 115 15.21 -7.15 13.72
CA LEU A 115 15.36 -8.57 14.04
C LEU A 115 14.05 -9.19 14.58
N ALA A 116 13.35 -8.49 15.48
CA ALA A 116 12.09 -9.00 16.04
C ALA A 116 11.00 -9.11 14.97
N LEU A 117 10.88 -8.11 14.10
CA LEU A 117 9.96 -8.15 12.96
C LEU A 117 10.36 -9.23 11.94
N GLY A 118 11.66 -9.35 11.65
CA GLY A 118 12.22 -10.41 10.81
C GLY A 118 11.83 -11.81 11.29
N ASN A 119 11.81 -12.05 12.60
CA ASN A 119 11.40 -13.33 13.18
C ASN A 119 9.88 -13.57 13.19
N LEU A 120 9.06 -12.51 13.12
CA LEU A 120 7.59 -12.61 13.20
C LEU A 120 6.92 -12.76 11.82
N PHE A 121 7.58 -12.29 10.77
CA PHE A 121 7.05 -12.25 9.41
C PHE A 121 7.54 -13.32 8.40
N PRO A 122 8.36 -14.35 8.73
CA PRO A 122 8.72 -15.36 7.74
C PRO A 122 7.49 -16.09 7.19
N THR A 123 6.60 -16.60 8.03
CA THR A 123 5.40 -17.35 7.58
C THR A 123 4.36 -16.46 6.88
N PRO A 124 4.10 -15.21 7.34
CA PRO A 124 3.27 -14.28 6.57
C PRO A 124 3.82 -13.91 5.20
N PHE A 125 5.14 -13.86 5.02
CA PHE A 125 5.76 -13.47 3.75
C PHE A 125 6.03 -14.66 2.84
N PHE A 126 6.57 -15.74 3.37
CA PHE A 126 6.97 -16.92 2.61
C PHE A 126 6.08 -18.09 2.97
N ARG A 127 5.57 -18.77 1.94
CA ARG A 127 4.95 -20.07 2.13
C ARG A 127 6.02 -21.14 2.01
N LEU A 128 6.47 -21.65 3.15
CA LEU A 128 7.36 -22.80 3.19
C LEU A 128 6.65 -24.02 2.56
N ALA A 129 7.40 -24.84 1.84
CA ALA A 129 6.85 -26.00 1.15
C ALA A 129 6.23 -26.97 2.17
N ILE A 130 5.00 -27.40 1.91
CA ILE A 130 4.33 -28.40 2.75
C ILE A 130 5.02 -29.74 2.51
N GLY A 131 5.55 -30.36 3.56
CA GLY A 131 6.22 -31.67 3.49
C GLY A 131 7.74 -31.64 3.65
N ASP A 132 8.34 -30.46 3.84
CA ASP A 132 9.74 -30.37 4.28
C ASP A 132 9.92 -31.03 5.66
N ASP A 133 11.08 -31.66 5.87
CA ASP A 133 11.53 -32.08 7.19
C ASP A 133 11.55 -30.87 8.16
N TYR A 134 11.22 -31.08 9.43
CA TYR A 134 11.14 -30.01 10.45
C TYR A 134 12.45 -29.23 10.56
N MET A 135 13.59 -29.90 10.35
CA MET A 135 14.91 -29.28 10.32
C MET A 135 15.08 -28.32 9.13
N ILE A 136 14.62 -28.74 7.95
CA ILE A 136 14.69 -27.94 6.72
C ILE A 136 13.76 -26.73 6.85
N ALA A 137 12.54 -26.94 7.35
CA ALA A 137 11.59 -25.86 7.61
C ALA A 137 12.14 -24.85 8.61
N GLY A 138 12.81 -25.30 9.68
CA GLY A 138 13.46 -24.45 10.66
C GLY A 138 14.57 -23.59 10.07
N LYS A 139 15.47 -24.19 9.26
CA LYS A 139 16.54 -23.45 8.56
C LYS A 139 15.96 -22.41 7.60
N ARG A 140 15.04 -22.81 6.72
CA ARG A 140 14.38 -21.91 5.76
C ARG A 140 13.65 -20.75 6.44
N ASN A 141 13.03 -21.00 7.59
CA ASN A 141 12.38 -19.96 8.37
C ASN A 141 13.38 -18.93 8.94
N ALA A 142 14.55 -19.38 9.40
CA ALA A 142 15.62 -18.50 9.86
C ALA A 142 16.23 -17.69 8.71
N ASP A 143 16.41 -18.31 7.54
CA ASP A 143 16.93 -17.65 6.35
C ASP A 143 15.94 -16.58 5.84
N ALA A 144 14.65 -16.92 5.79
CA ALA A 144 13.58 -15.96 5.48
C ALA A 144 13.52 -14.80 6.49
N ALA A 145 13.75 -15.07 7.79
CA ALA A 145 13.82 -14.02 8.79
C ALA A 145 14.98 -13.05 8.56
N ALA A 146 16.14 -13.55 8.12
CA ALA A 146 17.30 -12.73 7.77
C ALA A 146 17.02 -11.84 6.55
N VAL A 147 16.38 -12.39 5.51
CA VAL A 147 15.97 -11.63 4.32
C VAL A 147 14.99 -10.51 4.70
N ILE A 148 14.00 -10.78 5.56
CA ILE A 148 13.03 -9.76 6.00
C ILE A 148 13.72 -8.67 6.83
N LYS A 149 14.63 -9.04 7.73
CA LYS A 149 15.43 -8.08 8.48
C LYS A 149 16.18 -7.14 7.54
N LEU A 150 16.84 -7.69 6.52
CA LEU A 150 17.60 -6.91 5.54
C LEU A 150 16.69 -6.01 4.68
N LEU A 151 15.50 -6.51 4.28
CA LEU A 151 14.48 -5.71 3.60
C LEU A 151 14.02 -4.51 4.44
N ILE A 152 13.92 -4.65 5.76
CA ILE A 152 13.54 -3.55 6.66
C ILE A 152 14.69 -2.55 6.79
N GLU A 153 15.91 -3.03 7.06
CA GLU A 153 17.08 -2.19 7.31
C GLU A 153 17.50 -1.41 6.05
N ARG A 154 17.59 -2.09 4.90
CA ARG A 154 18.04 -1.55 3.61
C ARG A 154 16.87 -1.17 2.69
N GLY A 155 15.65 -1.09 3.24
CA GLY A 155 14.42 -0.94 2.45
C GLY A 155 14.42 0.24 1.49
N ASP A 156 14.95 1.40 1.86
CA ASP A 156 14.94 2.58 0.98
C ASP A 156 15.86 2.38 -0.23
N HIS A 157 17.03 1.79 0.01
CA HIS A 157 17.98 1.46 -1.03
C HIS A 157 17.41 0.39 -1.99
N ILE A 158 16.85 -0.69 -1.45
CA ILE A 158 16.21 -1.76 -2.22
C ILE A 158 15.04 -1.20 -3.04
N MET A 159 14.15 -0.42 -2.43
CA MET A 159 13.01 0.20 -3.12
C MET A 159 13.46 1.14 -4.24
N ALA A 160 14.52 1.93 -4.03
CA ALA A 160 15.07 2.80 -5.06
C ALA A 160 15.70 2.01 -6.22
N ALA A 161 16.41 0.91 -5.91
CA ALA A 161 17.11 0.09 -6.88
C ALA A 161 16.19 -0.82 -7.72
N VAL A 162 15.08 -1.29 -7.15
CA VAL A 162 14.02 -1.99 -7.91
C VAL A 162 13.35 -1.03 -8.90
N GLY A 163 13.34 0.27 -8.60
CA GLY A 163 12.75 1.31 -9.43
C GLY A 163 11.31 1.64 -9.01
N PRO A 164 10.74 2.74 -9.55
CA PRO A 164 9.38 3.14 -9.20
C PRO A 164 8.39 2.02 -9.54
N LEU A 165 7.46 1.77 -8.61
CA LEU A 165 6.23 1.02 -8.85
C LEU A 165 5.37 1.77 -9.86
N ASN A 166 5.71 1.73 -11.14
CA ASN A 166 4.84 2.26 -12.17
C ASN A 166 5.03 1.52 -13.49
N PRO A 167 3.90 1.32 -14.20
CA PRO A 167 3.78 0.41 -15.32
C PRO A 167 4.72 0.86 -16.43
N ALA A 168 5.10 -0.08 -17.29
CA ALA A 168 5.83 0.17 -18.52
C ALA A 168 5.56 1.59 -19.03
N ARG A 169 6.61 2.42 -19.04
CA ARG A 169 6.58 3.71 -19.74
C ARG A 169 6.14 3.33 -21.15
N ILE A 170 4.88 3.62 -21.52
CA ILE A 170 4.50 3.54 -22.93
C ILE A 170 5.51 4.46 -23.61
N PRO A 171 6.36 3.95 -24.52
CA PRO A 171 7.28 4.81 -25.22
C PRO A 171 6.43 5.89 -25.86
N SER A 172 6.72 7.15 -25.54
CA SER A 172 6.08 8.29 -26.20
C SER A 172 6.16 8.00 -27.71
N PRO A 173 5.03 7.99 -28.44
CA PRO A 173 5.11 7.80 -29.88
C PRO A 173 6.08 8.85 -30.44
N PRO A 174 6.93 8.47 -31.41
CA PRO A 174 7.92 9.37 -31.96
C PRO A 174 7.22 10.68 -32.36
N PRO A 175 7.84 11.84 -32.11
CA PRO A 175 7.23 13.13 -32.41
C PRO A 175 6.76 13.11 -33.87
N ALA A 176 5.47 13.39 -34.07
CA ALA A 176 4.90 13.45 -35.40
C ALA A 176 5.74 14.42 -36.25
N PRO A 177 6.12 14.07 -37.49
CA PRO A 177 6.89 14.95 -38.34
C PRO A 177 6.17 16.30 -38.42
N LEU A 178 6.89 17.37 -38.07
CA LEU A 178 6.38 18.73 -38.15
C LEU A 178 5.95 18.99 -39.59
N LYS A 179 4.65 18.93 -39.86
CA LYS A 179 4.10 19.43 -41.11
C LYS A 179 4.48 20.91 -41.18
N GLN A 180 5.37 21.25 -42.12
CA GLN A 180 5.62 22.64 -42.48
C GLN A 180 4.28 23.29 -42.79
N LYS A 181 3.87 24.26 -41.97
CA LYS A 181 2.73 25.10 -42.31
C LYS A 181 3.11 25.89 -43.57
N PRO A 182 2.27 25.91 -44.61
CA PRO A 182 2.50 26.78 -45.76
C PRO A 182 2.58 28.25 -45.30
N PRO A 183 3.38 29.09 -45.99
CA PRO A 183 3.63 30.47 -45.59
C PRO A 183 2.32 31.25 -45.51
N VAL A 184 2.05 31.79 -44.32
CA VAL A 184 0.90 32.65 -44.03
C VAL A 184 1.09 33.97 -44.79
N GLN A 185 0.29 34.17 -45.84
CA GLN A 185 0.11 35.50 -46.42
C GLN A 185 -0.71 36.35 -45.44
N HIS A 186 -0.16 37.49 -45.03
CA HIS A 186 -0.87 38.52 -44.29
C HIS A 186 -1.48 39.54 -45.26
N PRO A 187 -2.81 39.67 -45.34
CA PRO A 187 -3.44 40.91 -45.77
C PRO A 187 -3.78 41.82 -44.57
N GLU A 188 -3.70 43.14 -44.84
CA GLU A 188 -3.82 44.28 -43.92
C GLU A 188 -5.10 44.33 -43.06
N PRO A 189 -5.04 44.90 -41.84
CA PRO A 189 -6.21 45.45 -41.13
C PRO A 189 -6.40 46.93 -41.54
N PRO A 190 -7.53 47.65 -41.25
CA PRO A 190 -8.59 47.40 -40.25
C PRO A 190 -10.02 47.70 -40.79
N GLN A 191 -11.11 47.55 -40.02
CA GLN A 191 -11.79 48.67 -39.36
C GLN A 191 -12.93 48.21 -38.41
N ARG A 192 -13.14 49.03 -37.38
CA ARG A 192 -14.11 48.98 -36.27
C ARG A 192 -15.57 48.76 -36.70
N ASN A 193 -16.36 48.13 -35.84
CA ASN A 193 -17.51 48.82 -35.20
C ASN A 193 -18.03 48.09 -33.95
N GLN A 194 -18.37 48.90 -32.96
CA GLN A 194 -18.98 48.52 -31.68
C GLN A 194 -20.47 48.20 -31.87
N SER A 195 -21.01 47.25 -31.09
CA SER A 195 -22.34 47.42 -30.49
C SER A 195 -22.56 46.50 -29.32
N LEU A 196 -23.13 47.12 -28.30
CA LEU A 196 -23.48 46.67 -26.97
C LEU A 196 -24.95 46.25 -27.00
N VAL A 197 -25.31 45.02 -26.62
CA VAL A 197 -26.68 44.69 -26.18
C VAL A 197 -26.61 43.61 -25.10
N ALA A 198 -27.18 43.93 -23.94
CA ALA A 198 -27.46 43.00 -22.85
C ALA A 198 -28.80 42.30 -23.11
N VAL A 199 -28.86 40.99 -22.88
CA VAL A 199 -30.11 40.26 -22.60
C VAL A 199 -29.80 39.14 -21.60
N THR A 200 -30.50 39.18 -20.47
CA THR A 200 -30.63 38.14 -19.44
C THR A 200 -31.67 37.10 -19.86
N ASP A 201 -31.49 35.83 -19.49
CA ASP A 201 -32.39 35.08 -18.60
C ASP A 201 -32.15 33.56 -18.61
N SER A 202 -32.28 33.00 -17.40
CA SER A 202 -32.60 31.59 -17.07
C SER A 202 -31.59 30.49 -17.41
N ALA A 203 -31.49 29.39 -16.67
CA ALA A 203 -31.77 29.01 -15.29
C ALA A 203 -31.28 27.54 -15.24
N ALA A 204 -30.44 27.18 -14.28
CA ALA A 204 -30.27 25.78 -13.88
C ALA A 204 -29.93 25.74 -12.40
N THR A 205 -30.96 25.37 -11.66
CA THR A 205 -31.14 25.36 -10.21
C THR A 205 -30.19 24.36 -9.56
N LEU A 206 -29.34 24.82 -8.63
CA LEU A 206 -28.62 23.96 -7.70
C LEU A 206 -29.52 23.75 -6.47
N HIS A 207 -30.03 22.53 -6.30
CA HIS A 207 -30.81 22.16 -5.13
C HIS A 207 -29.90 22.12 -3.89
N THR A 208 -29.89 23.20 -3.12
CA THR A 208 -29.46 23.21 -1.72
C THR A 208 -30.68 22.93 -0.84
N SER A 209 -30.82 21.70 -0.36
CA SER A 209 -31.66 21.43 0.80
C SER A 209 -30.82 21.66 2.07
N SER A 210 -30.99 22.84 2.68
CA SER A 210 -30.72 23.01 4.10
C SER A 210 -31.81 22.29 4.89
N VAL A 211 -31.40 21.61 5.96
CA VAL A 211 -32.29 21.35 7.09
C VAL A 211 -31.54 21.85 8.30
N ASP A 212 -31.92 23.03 8.75
CA ASP A 212 -31.80 23.43 10.14
C ASP A 212 -32.90 22.70 10.91
N SER A 213 -32.54 22.00 11.98
CA SER A 213 -33.35 22.06 13.21
C SER A 213 -32.59 21.51 14.43
N ILE A 214 -32.42 22.41 15.40
CA ILE A 214 -32.54 22.21 16.85
C ILE A 214 -31.41 21.42 17.52
N ILE A 215 -30.47 22.16 18.13
CA ILE A 215 -29.81 21.73 19.36
C ILE A 215 -30.43 22.55 20.49
N ASP A 216 -31.27 21.86 21.27
CA ASP A 216 -31.67 22.29 22.60
C ASP A 216 -30.51 22.05 23.58
N SER A 217 -30.35 23.04 24.43
CA SER A 217 -29.53 23.17 25.61
C SER A 217 -29.41 21.91 26.48
N SER A 218 -28.20 21.37 26.60
CA SER A 218 -27.62 20.94 27.89
C SER A 218 -26.16 20.52 27.67
N GLY A 219 -25.27 20.99 28.55
CA GLY A 219 -23.83 20.92 28.38
C GLY A 219 -23.23 19.52 28.51
N VAL A 220 -21.90 19.53 28.36
CA VAL A 220 -20.91 18.46 28.64
C VAL A 220 -20.40 17.71 27.40
N GLY A 221 -19.13 18.02 27.05
CA GLY A 221 -18.23 17.08 26.36
C GLY A 221 -17.87 17.40 24.90
N LYS A 222 -17.03 18.41 24.65
CA LYS A 222 -16.38 18.62 23.33
C LYS A 222 -15.50 17.41 22.96
N ARG A 223 -16.03 16.46 22.16
CA ARG A 223 -15.19 15.50 21.42
C ARG A 223 -14.69 16.16 20.14
N ARG A 224 -13.38 16.38 20.04
CA ARG A 224 -12.72 16.76 18.79
C ARG A 224 -13.02 15.68 17.75
N ARG A 225 -13.70 16.04 16.65
CA ARG A 225 -13.91 15.15 15.50
C ARG A 225 -12.57 14.85 14.86
N LEU A 226 -12.12 13.60 14.91
CA LEU A 226 -11.05 13.10 14.06
C LEU A 226 -11.44 13.36 12.60
N ARG A 227 -10.54 13.99 11.84
CA ARG A 227 -10.71 14.18 10.40
C ARG A 227 -10.86 12.78 9.77
N LYS A 228 -11.92 12.58 8.99
CA LYS A 228 -12.14 11.37 8.18
C LYS A 228 -10.87 11.06 7.39
N VAL A 229 -10.23 9.93 7.70
CA VAL A 229 -9.21 9.32 6.84
C VAL A 229 -9.92 8.94 5.54
N ARG A 230 -9.42 9.43 4.40
CA ARG A 230 -9.98 9.07 3.08
C ARG A 230 -9.56 7.63 2.79
N PHE A 231 -10.52 6.72 2.71
CA PHE A 231 -10.27 5.34 2.27
C PHE A 231 -9.93 5.33 0.77
N PHE A 232 -8.78 4.78 0.41
CA PHE A 232 -8.50 4.41 -0.98
C PHE A 232 -9.36 3.18 -1.31
N ARG A 233 -10.33 3.37 -2.21
CA ARG A 233 -11.06 2.25 -2.83
C ARG A 233 -10.04 1.40 -3.59
N CYS A 234 -9.82 0.17 -3.17
CA CYS A 234 -9.24 -0.82 -4.06
C CYS A 234 -10.30 -1.11 -5.14
N CYS A 235 -10.08 -0.62 -6.35
CA CYS A 235 -10.87 -1.04 -7.50
C CYS A 235 -10.49 -2.50 -7.81
N CYS A 236 -11.24 -3.43 -7.22
CA CYS A 236 -11.41 -4.78 -7.76
C CYS A 236 -12.02 -4.59 -9.17
N GLY A 237 -11.19 -4.37 -10.20
CA GLY A 237 -11.64 -4.26 -11.58
C GLY A 237 -12.37 -5.53 -11.95
N ARG A 238 -13.70 -5.46 -12.12
CA ARG A 238 -14.39 -6.45 -12.93
C ARG A 238 -13.80 -6.30 -14.33
N ALA A 239 -13.14 -7.33 -14.83
CA ALA A 239 -13.05 -7.52 -16.27
C ALA A 239 -14.50 -7.57 -16.76
N GLN A 240 -14.99 -6.45 -17.27
CA GLN A 240 -16.11 -6.49 -18.21
C GLN A 240 -15.55 -7.08 -19.49
N GLU A 241 -16.28 -8.05 -20.02
CA GLU A 241 -16.08 -8.70 -21.30
C GLU A 241 -15.75 -7.66 -22.38
N ASP A 242 -14.50 -7.69 -22.86
CA ASP A 242 -14.05 -7.62 -24.25
C ASP A 242 -12.52 -7.81 -24.31
#